data_AF-A0A822ZT00-F1
#
_entry.id   AF-A0A822ZT00-F1
#
_cell.length_a   1.000
_cell.length_b   1.000
_cell.length_c   1.000
_cell.angle_alpha   90.00
_cell.angle_beta   90.00
_cell.angle_gamma   90.00
#
_symmetry.space_group_name_H-M   'P 1'
#
loop_
_entity.id
_entity.type
_entity.pdbx_description
1 polymer ?
#
loop_
_entity_poly.entity_id
_entity_poly.type
_entity_poly.pdbx_seq_one_letter_code
_entity_poly.pdbx_strand_id
1 'polypeptide(L)'
;MDLGMELDMEVLKRMSTEYAKAKELAIKEAGEQVDIENIKHIAENKTLIGDVIEKIAEDWNIQKEVFYQQSGFNQSSNIQEEDHVAGAAQEEENVADDFDKELEHLLLEQ
;
A
#
# COMPACT_ATOMS: atom_id res chain seq x y z
N MET A 1 20.12 -6.49 2.52
CA MET A 1 19.64 -5.18 2.04
C MET A 1 18.64 -4.69 3.06
N ASP A 2 18.59 -3.40 3.37
CA ASP A 2 17.53 -2.87 4.22
C ASP A 2 16.25 -2.80 3.38
N LEU A 3 15.45 -3.87 3.43
CA LEU A 3 14.16 -3.97 2.73
C LEU A 3 13.03 -3.25 3.51
N GLY A 4 13.35 -2.52 4.58
CA GLY A 4 12.40 -2.23 5.65
C GLY A 4 12.07 -0.76 5.87
N MET A 5 11.95 0.05 4.82
CA MET A 5 11.12 1.26 4.97
C MET A 5 9.76 0.97 4.35
N GLU A 6 8.85 0.47 5.18
CA GLU A 6 7.45 0.36 4.83
C GLU A 6 6.94 1.74 4.42
N LEU A 7 6.62 1.90 3.14
CA LEU A 7 6.02 3.10 2.61
C LEU A 7 4.56 3.12 3.06
N ASP A 8 4.28 3.90 4.10
CA ASP A 8 2.91 4.20 4.51
C ASP A 8 2.21 4.95 3.37
N MET A 9 1.30 4.24 2.69
CA MET A 9 0.56 4.74 1.53
C MET A 9 -0.37 5.90 1.91
N GLU A 10 -0.92 5.91 3.14
CA GLU A 10 -1.80 6.97 3.61
C GLU A 10 -1.00 8.26 3.83
N VAL A 11 0.17 8.14 4.46
CA VAL A 11 1.09 9.28 4.66
C VAL A 11 1.54 9.84 3.32
N LEU A 12 1.91 8.98 2.36
CA LEU A 12 2.36 9.42 1.05
C LEU A 12 1.23 10.09 0.24
N LYS A 13 0.01 9.56 0.29
CA LYS A 13 -1.16 10.14 -0.38
C LYS A 13 -1.50 11.51 0.19
N ARG A 14 -1.44 11.65 1.52
CA ARG A 14 -1.59 12.94 2.21
C ARG A 14 -0.51 13.93 1.77
N MET A 15 0.76 13.54 1.84
CA MET A 15 1.88 14.40 1.44
C MET A 15 1.78 14.83 -0.03
N SER A 16 1.41 13.90 -0.92
CA SER A 16 1.20 14.21 -2.34
C SER A 16 0.11 15.25 -2.54
N THR A 17 -0.98 15.18 -1.78
CA THR A 17 -2.10 16.12 -1.87
C THR A 17 -1.74 17.49 -1.28
N GLU A 18 -1.04 17.50 -0.14
CA GLU A 18 -0.57 18.73 0.50
C GLU A 18 0.43 19.48 -0.38
N TYR A 19 1.37 18.75 -0.98
CA TYR A 19 2.34 19.31 -1.90
C TYR A 19 1.66 19.92 -3.15
N ALA A 20 0.68 19.22 -3.73
CA ALA A 20 -0.10 19.72 -4.86
C ALA A 20 -0.80 21.06 -4.53
N LYS A 21 -1.41 21.16 -3.35
CA LYS A 21 -2.07 22.39 -2.86
C LYS A 21 -1.06 23.50 -2.60
N ALA A 22 0.06 23.20 -1.94
CA ALA A 22 1.10 24.18 -1.65
C ALA A 22 1.70 24.77 -2.93
N LYS A 23 1.91 23.93 -3.94
CA LYS A 23 2.41 24.33 -5.27
C LYS A 23 1.45 25.27 -5.99
N GLU A 24 0.15 24.95 -5.99
CA GLU A 24 -0.89 25.79 -6.58
C GLU A 24 -0.94 27.16 -5.89
N LEU A 25 -0.93 27.16 -4.55
CA LEU A 25 -0.98 28.38 -3.75
C LEU A 25 0.26 29.27 -3.98
N ALA A 26 1.46 28.69 -3.98
CA ALA A 26 2.70 29.43 -4.22
C ALA A 26 2.73 30.08 -5.62
N ILE A 27 2.26 29.38 -6.65
CA ILE A 27 2.19 29.94 -8.01
C ILE A 27 1.15 31.06 -8.08
N LYS A 28 0.00 30.90 -7.42
CA LYS A 28 -1.04 31.92 -7.35
C LYS A 28 -0.53 33.19 -6.65
N GLU A 29 0.14 33.07 -5.52
CA GLU A 29 0.73 34.19 -4.78
C GLU A 29 1.83 34.89 -5.58
N ALA A 30 2.69 34.13 -6.27
CA ALA A 30 3.67 34.72 -7.18
C ALA A 30 3.01 35.56 -8.29
N GLY A 31 1.86 35.11 -8.79
CA GLY A 31 1.03 35.83 -9.78
C GLY A 31 0.55 37.21 -9.35
N GLU A 32 0.58 37.52 -8.05
CA GLU A 32 0.23 38.86 -7.54
C GLU A 32 1.36 39.87 -7.74
N GLN A 33 2.62 39.40 -7.81
CA GLN A 33 3.81 40.26 -7.91
C GLN A 33 4.51 40.16 -9.27
N VAL A 34 4.42 39.01 -9.94
CA VAL A 34 5.11 38.74 -11.20
C VAL A 34 4.18 38.06 -12.20
N ASP A 35 4.45 38.25 -13.49
CA ASP A 35 3.76 37.49 -14.54
C ASP A 35 4.16 36.01 -14.47
N ILE A 36 3.14 35.15 -14.34
CA ILE A 36 3.28 33.70 -14.17
C ILE A 36 2.84 32.89 -15.37
N GLU A 37 2.49 33.52 -16.50
CA GLU A 37 1.96 32.81 -17.67
C GLU A 37 2.90 31.68 -18.12
N ASN A 38 4.21 31.92 -18.08
CA ASN A 38 5.24 30.93 -18.41
C ASN A 38 5.32 29.76 -17.42
N ILE A 39 4.92 29.93 -16.16
CA ILE A 39 5.03 28.91 -15.11
C ILE A 39 3.68 28.30 -14.71
N LYS A 40 2.56 28.76 -15.30
CA LYS A 40 1.22 28.30 -14.94
C LYS A 40 1.06 26.77 -15.06
N HIS A 41 1.70 26.17 -16.07
CA HIS A 41 1.72 24.73 -16.28
C HIS A 41 2.38 23.94 -15.13
N ILE A 42 3.22 24.60 -14.32
CA ILE A 42 3.84 23.99 -13.14
C ILE A 42 2.75 23.72 -12.08
N ALA A 43 1.70 24.54 -11.97
CA ALA A 43 0.61 24.29 -11.01
C ALA A 43 -0.29 23.11 -11.41
N GLU A 44 -0.23 22.65 -12.66
CA GLU A 44 -1.08 21.57 -13.14
C GLU A 44 -0.66 20.22 -12.54
N ASN A 45 -1.44 19.71 -11.60
CA ASN A 45 -1.27 18.37 -11.04
C ASN A 45 -2.13 17.38 -11.83
N LYS A 46 -1.60 16.87 -12.96
CA LYS A 46 -2.32 15.93 -13.84
C LYS A 46 -2.53 14.55 -13.23
N THR A 47 -1.61 14.12 -12.38
CA THR A 47 -1.69 12.83 -11.68
C THR A 47 -0.89 12.94 -10.39
N LEU A 48 -1.51 12.62 -9.26
CA LEU A 48 -0.82 12.62 -7.97
C LEU A 48 -0.07 11.30 -7.79
N ILE A 49 1.14 11.35 -7.22
CA ILE A 49 1.93 10.15 -6.98
C ILE A 49 1.23 9.20 -6.01
N GLY A 50 0.45 9.74 -5.07
CA GLY A 50 -0.39 8.95 -4.16
C GLY A 50 -1.42 8.09 -4.91
N ASP A 51 -2.11 8.67 -5.90
CA ASP A 51 -3.12 7.94 -6.70
C ASP A 51 -2.49 6.87 -7.59
N VAL A 52 -1.26 7.10 -8.08
CA VAL A 52 -0.52 6.11 -8.87
C VAL A 52 -0.14 4.90 -8.02
N ILE A 53 0.33 5.14 -6.79
CA ILE A 53 0.77 4.08 -5.90
C ILE A 53 -0.42 3.27 -5.38
N GLU A 54 -1.55 3.91 -5.13
CA GLU A 54 -2.81 3.23 -4.79
C GLU A 54 -3.22 2.25 -5.90
N LYS A 55 -3.19 2.67 -7.17
CA LYS A 55 -3.45 1.76 -8.30
C LYS A 55 -2.46 0.60 -8.38
N ILE A 56 -1.17 0.86 -8.16
CA ILE A 56 -0.15 -0.20 -8.15
C ILE A 56 -0.44 -1.21 -7.03
N ALA A 57 -0.87 -0.74 -5.86
CA ALA A 57 -1.23 -1.60 -4.75
C ALA A 57 -2.46 -2.47 -5.06
N GLU A 58 -3.47 -1.89 -5.70
CA GLU A 58 -4.66 -2.61 -6.18
C GLU A 58 -4.29 -3.68 -7.21
N ASP A 59 -3.52 -3.31 -8.24
CA ASP A 59 -3.05 -4.22 -9.29
C ASP A 59 -2.22 -5.36 -8.72
N TRP A 60 -1.36 -5.05 -7.74
CA TRP A 60 -0.57 -6.04 -7.02
C TRP A 60 -1.45 -6.99 -6.22
N ASN A 61 -2.49 -6.47 -5.55
CA ASN A 61 -3.42 -7.31 -4.80
C ASN A 61 -4.19 -8.27 -5.71
N ILE A 62 -4.65 -7.80 -6.88
CA ILE A 62 -5.30 -8.63 -7.89
C ILE A 62 -4.35 -9.73 -8.39
N GLN A 63 -3.10 -9.37 -8.70
CA GLN A 63 -2.10 -10.34 -9.15
C GLN A 63 -1.81 -11.41 -8.09
N LYS A 64 -1.71 -11.00 -6.82
CA LYS A 64 -1.57 -11.94 -5.69
C LYS A 64 -2.77 -12.88 -5.59
N GLU A 65 -4.00 -12.36 -5.68
CA GLU A 65 -5.21 -13.19 -5.61
C GLU A 65 -5.26 -14.22 -6.75
N VAL A 66 -4.96 -13.80 -7.97
CA VAL A 66 -4.88 -14.70 -9.14
C VAL A 66 -3.81 -15.76 -8.92
N PHE A 67 -2.64 -15.37 -8.40
CA PHE A 67 -1.58 -16.31 -8.07
C PHE A 67 -2.04 -17.36 -7.06
N TYR A 68 -2.71 -16.96 -5.97
CA TYR A 68 -3.25 -17.88 -4.96
C TYR A 68 -4.32 -18.84 -5.53
N GLN A 69 -5.17 -18.34 -6.44
CA GLN A 69 -6.16 -19.17 -7.13
C GLN A 69 -5.50 -20.22 -8.05
N GLN A 70 -4.47 -19.82 -8.79
CA GLN A 70 -3.79 -20.70 -9.76
C GLN A 70 -2.88 -21.74 -9.09
N SER A 71 -2.24 -21.37 -7.98
CA SER A 71 -1.28 -22.21 -7.27
C SER A 71 -1.93 -23.24 -6.35
N GLY A 72 -3.27 -23.23 -6.20
CA GLY A 72 -4.01 -24.21 -5.39
C GLY A 72 -3.94 -23.97 -3.89
N PHE A 73 -3.29 -22.89 -3.44
CA PHE A 73 -3.17 -22.52 -2.03
C PHE A 73 -4.49 -22.04 -1.39
N ASN A 74 -5.52 -21.76 -2.19
CA ASN A 74 -6.86 -21.39 -1.70
C ASN A 74 -7.68 -22.54 -1.06
N GLN A 75 -7.13 -23.75 -0.92
CA GLN A 75 -7.89 -24.93 -0.45
C GLN A 75 -7.84 -25.19 1.07
N SER A 76 -7.01 -24.49 1.84
CA SER A 76 -6.87 -24.72 3.29
C SER A 76 -7.69 -23.78 4.18
N SER A 77 -8.29 -22.71 3.64
CA SER A 77 -9.01 -21.69 4.41
C SER A 77 -10.50 -21.97 4.64
N ASN A 78 -10.98 -23.18 4.38
CA ASN A 78 -12.40 -23.54 4.51
C ASN A 78 -12.69 -24.50 5.68
N ILE A 79 -12.00 -24.34 6.81
CA ILE A 79 -12.39 -24.96 8.08
C ILE A 79 -13.23 -23.95 8.86
N GLN A 80 -14.52 -23.96 8.52
CA GLN A 80 -15.68 -23.73 9.39
C GLN A 80 -15.51 -22.78 10.58
N GLU A 81 -16.03 -21.58 10.40
CA GLU A 81 -16.66 -20.81 11.47
C GLU A 81 -17.91 -21.58 11.97
N GLU A 82 -17.71 -22.57 12.86
CA GLU A 82 -18.78 -23.08 13.73
C GLU A 82 -18.42 -22.83 15.19
N ASP A 83 -19.01 -21.74 15.69
CA ASP A 83 -19.43 -21.45 17.07
C ASP A 83 -19.01 -22.50 18.13
N HIS A 84 -17.91 -22.24 18.86
CA HIS A 84 -17.57 -22.96 20.08
C HIS A 84 -17.40 -22.01 21.26
N VAL A 85 -18.51 -21.84 21.98
CA VAL A 85 -18.54 -21.34 23.36
C VAL A 85 -17.75 -22.31 24.26
N ALA A 86 -16.81 -21.73 24.98
CA ALA A 86 -16.25 -22.16 26.27
C ALA A 86 -15.49 -23.50 26.33
N GLY A 87 -14.18 -23.40 26.62
CA GLY A 87 -13.51 -24.39 27.45
C GLY A 87 -12.03 -24.61 27.17
N ALA A 88 -11.21 -24.13 28.11
CA ALA A 88 -9.88 -24.63 28.47
C ALA A 88 -8.68 -24.30 27.56
N ALA A 89 -7.87 -23.38 28.09
CA ALA A 89 -6.42 -23.24 27.97
C ALA A 89 -5.68 -24.23 27.05
N GLN A 90 -5.08 -23.69 25.98
CA GLN A 90 -3.80 -24.12 25.43
C GLN A 90 -3.25 -23.00 24.53
N GLU A 91 -1.93 -22.90 24.52
CA GLU A 91 -1.10 -21.80 24.02
C GLU A 91 -1.47 -21.37 22.59
N GLU A 92 -1.83 -20.09 22.40
CA GLU A 92 -2.00 -19.47 21.09
C GLU A 92 -0.63 -19.28 20.43
N GLU A 93 -0.16 -20.32 19.74
CA GLU A 93 0.88 -20.17 18.74
C GLU A 93 0.25 -19.47 17.53
N ASN A 94 0.65 -18.21 17.31
CA ASN A 94 0.24 -17.38 16.19
C ASN A 94 0.69 -18.00 14.85
N VAL A 95 -0.08 -18.92 14.29
CA VAL A 95 0.23 -19.60 13.01
C VAL A 95 0.13 -18.66 11.80
N ALA A 96 -0.52 -17.49 11.95
CA ALA A 96 -0.50 -16.44 10.92
C ALA A 96 0.91 -15.86 10.71
N ASP A 97 1.77 -15.97 11.73
CA ASP A 97 3.14 -15.45 11.75
C ASP A 97 4.16 -16.52 11.28
N ASP A 98 3.72 -17.75 10.99
CA ASP A 98 4.58 -18.87 10.61
C ASP A 98 4.77 -18.93 9.08
N PHE A 99 3.73 -18.62 8.31
CA PHE A 99 3.77 -18.67 6.85
C PHE A 99 4.59 -17.54 6.22
N ASP A 100 4.47 -16.30 6.72
CA ASP A 100 5.29 -15.19 6.23
C ASP A 100 6.78 -15.44 6.54
N LYS A 101 7.08 -16.06 7.69
CA LYS A 101 8.45 -16.46 8.04
C LYS A 101 8.98 -17.59 7.16
N GLU A 102 8.15 -18.59 6.82
CA GLU A 102 8.54 -19.69 5.94
C GLU A 102 8.81 -19.18 4.51
N LEU A 103 7.98 -18.27 4.01
CA LEU A 103 8.18 -17.62 2.71
C LEU A 103 9.47 -16.78 2.68
N GLU A 104 9.74 -16.00 3.74
CA GLU A 104 11.00 -15.26 3.87
C GLU A 104 12.20 -16.19 3.90
N HIS A 105 12.13 -17.29 4.65
CA HIS A 105 13.22 -18.27 4.75
C HIS A 105 13.56 -18.89 3.39
N LEU A 106 12.54 -19.21 2.59
CA LEU A 106 12.70 -19.84 1.28
C LEU A 106 13.29 -18.89 0.23
N LEU A 107 13.05 -17.59 0.37
CA LEU A 107 13.63 -16.55 -0.48
C LEU A 107 15.08 -16.20 -0.10
N LEU A 108 15.47 -16.39 1.17
CA LEU A 108 16.84 -16.19 1.64
C LEU A 108 17.80 -17.36 1.31
N GLU A 109 17.27 -18.56 1.00
CA GLU A 109 18.09 -19.75 0.72
C GLU A 109 18.57 -19.85 -0.75
N GLN A 110 18.45 -18.78 -1.54
CA GLN A 110 18.92 -18.71 -2.93
C GLN A 110 20.24 -17.95 -3.11
#